data_AF-A0A6P8PWW2-F1
#
_entry.id   AF-A0A6P8PWW2-F1
#
_cell.length_a   1.000
_cell.length_b   1.000
_cell.length_c   1.000
_cell.angle_alpha   90.00
_cell.angle_beta   90.00
_cell.angle_gamma   90.00
#
_symmetry.space_group_name_H-M   'P 1'
#
loop_
_entity.id
_entity.type
_entity.pdbx_description
1 polymer ?
#
loop_
_entity_poly.entity_id
_entity_poly.type
_entity_poly.pdbx_seq_one_letter_code
_entity_poly.pdbx_strand_id
1 'polypeptide(L)'
;MQAAERGEVQEWLSEFKTLPEASISSYALSLMDKGSLVSALYKVIQEPQSELLEPICHQLFEFYRSGEERLRRFTLQFLPELMWCYLAVSASRDLQSSGCIEALLLGVYNLEIVDKDGQSKVLSFTVPSLSKPSVYHEPSSIGSMVLTEGALSQHGLSRVVYSGPHPQREMLTAQNRFEVLAFLLLCYNAALSYVPLLSLQSLCHICSRICVCGYPRQHVRKYKGMKSRISISPEFMVQMLTGIYYAFYNGAWDPARKALDDVVYRAQLELYPEPLLVANAIKASLPQGAMKSNKEGTRSIQVEIAPSSSRISRNAVTSMSIRGHRWKRHEQPDTSNDTSELGTLVIPEISITGVTGERSGNGERGRAFTDNEAQHIQGVQDTAAEGRGVAEIRRQKSMLPI
;
A
#
# COMPACT_ATOMS: atom_id res chain seq x y z
N MET A 1 -4.98 -5.83 35.54
CA MET A 1 -6.03 -6.86 35.35
C MET A 1 -6.83 -7.17 36.64
N GLN A 2 -8.10 -7.59 36.58
CA GLN A 2 -8.91 -8.06 37.73
C GLN A 2 -8.70 -9.56 38.04
N ALA A 3 -9.05 -10.01 39.26
CA ALA A 3 -8.86 -11.41 39.67
C ALA A 3 -9.64 -12.43 38.83
N ALA A 4 -10.88 -12.12 38.43
CA ALA A 4 -11.69 -12.97 37.57
C ALA A 4 -11.09 -13.10 36.15
N GLU A 5 -10.62 -11.99 35.58
CA GLU A 5 -9.92 -11.96 34.28
C GLU A 5 -8.62 -12.77 34.31
N ARG A 6 -7.90 -12.75 35.44
CA ARG A 6 -6.71 -13.60 35.66
C ARG A 6 -7.08 -15.09 35.64
N GLY A 7 -8.17 -15.46 36.31
CA GLY A 7 -8.68 -16.82 36.35
C GLY A 7 -9.09 -17.34 34.97
N GLU A 8 -9.85 -16.55 34.21
CA GLU A 8 -10.28 -16.89 32.84
C GLU A 8 -9.09 -17.17 31.89
N VAL A 9 -8.04 -16.34 31.96
CA VAL A 9 -6.81 -16.56 31.18
C VAL A 9 -6.07 -17.82 31.65
N GLN A 10 -6.01 -18.09 32.95
CA GLN A 10 -5.35 -19.29 33.50
C GLN A 10 -6.10 -20.59 33.16
N GLU A 11 -7.43 -20.56 33.12
CA GLU A 11 -8.28 -21.66 32.66
C GLU A 11 -8.09 -21.91 31.16
N TRP A 12 -8.08 -20.86 30.33
CA TRP A 12 -7.77 -20.97 28.91
C TRP A 12 -6.36 -21.55 28.63
N LEU A 13 -5.38 -21.22 29.48
CA LEU A 13 -4.01 -21.77 29.40
C LEU A 13 -3.90 -23.24 29.83
N SER A 14 -4.88 -23.79 30.56
CA SER A 14 -4.93 -25.20 30.93
C SER A 14 -5.81 -26.03 29.98
N GLU A 15 -6.94 -25.47 29.54
CA GLU A 15 -7.91 -26.07 28.60
C GLU A 15 -7.22 -26.58 27.33
N PHE A 16 -6.36 -25.76 26.71
CA PHE A 16 -5.69 -26.14 25.46
C PHE A 16 -4.61 -27.22 25.63
N LYS A 17 -3.89 -27.24 26.78
CA LYS A 17 -2.79 -28.19 27.02
C LYS A 17 -3.26 -29.64 27.16
N THR A 18 -4.53 -29.85 27.49
CA THR A 18 -5.15 -31.17 27.66
C THR A 18 -6.00 -31.59 26.45
N LEU A 19 -6.03 -30.77 25.40
CA LEU A 19 -6.99 -30.88 24.30
C LEU A 19 -6.49 -31.86 23.21
N PRO A 20 -7.23 -32.94 22.90
CA PRO A 20 -6.85 -33.86 21.82
C PRO A 20 -6.83 -33.19 20.44
N GLU A 21 -5.92 -33.60 19.56
CA GLU A 21 -5.80 -33.01 18.21
C GLU A 21 -7.13 -33.02 17.42
N ALA A 22 -7.91 -34.10 17.56
CA ALA A 22 -9.21 -34.26 16.91
C ALA A 22 -10.28 -33.23 17.33
N SER A 23 -10.11 -32.54 18.47
CA SER A 23 -11.05 -31.51 18.96
C SER A 23 -10.58 -30.07 18.73
N ILE A 24 -9.40 -29.86 18.12
CA ILE A 24 -8.84 -28.52 17.84
C ILE A 24 -9.81 -27.65 17.05
N SER A 25 -10.40 -28.15 15.96
CA SER A 25 -11.32 -27.36 15.13
C SER A 25 -12.63 -27.00 15.84
N SER A 26 -13.14 -27.86 16.75
CA SER A 26 -14.30 -27.54 17.58
C SER A 26 -13.98 -26.52 18.68
N TYR A 27 -12.79 -26.60 19.27
CA TYR A 27 -12.29 -25.61 20.21
C TYR A 27 -12.07 -24.24 19.55
N ALA A 28 -11.50 -24.23 18.33
CA ALA A 28 -11.28 -23.01 17.58
C ALA A 28 -12.58 -22.30 17.16
N LEU A 29 -13.70 -23.01 17.08
CA LEU A 29 -15.04 -22.43 16.91
C LEU A 29 -15.51 -21.75 18.20
N SER A 30 -15.53 -22.45 19.34
CA SER A 30 -16.03 -21.89 20.60
C SER A 30 -15.16 -20.74 21.13
N LEU A 31 -13.86 -20.75 20.83
CA LEU A 31 -12.92 -19.69 21.21
C LEU A 31 -13.27 -18.33 20.62
N MET A 32 -13.83 -18.29 19.40
CA MET A 32 -14.19 -17.02 18.75
C MET A 32 -15.32 -16.27 19.46
N ASP A 33 -16.16 -16.97 20.22
CA ASP A 33 -17.27 -16.40 20.99
C ASP A 33 -16.84 -15.94 22.41
N LYS A 34 -15.64 -16.31 22.88
CA LYS A 34 -15.10 -15.94 24.21
C LYS A 34 -14.58 -14.47 24.23
N GLY A 35 -15.48 -13.50 24.06
CA GLY A 35 -15.14 -12.06 23.99
C GLY A 35 -14.54 -11.45 25.27
N SER A 36 -14.86 -12.02 26.45
CA SER A 36 -14.25 -11.68 27.74
C SER A 36 -12.77 -12.03 27.76
N LEU A 37 -12.43 -13.28 27.42
CA LEU A 37 -11.05 -13.76 27.26
C LEU A 37 -10.26 -12.88 26.27
N VAL A 38 -10.79 -12.56 25.09
CA VAL A 38 -10.11 -11.67 24.13
C VAL A 38 -9.78 -10.31 24.77
N SER A 39 -10.71 -9.76 25.54
CA SER A 39 -10.51 -8.49 26.27
C SER A 39 -9.46 -8.60 27.39
N ALA A 40 -9.40 -9.74 28.08
CA ALA A 40 -8.38 -10.03 29.08
C ALA A 40 -6.98 -10.21 28.45
N LEU A 41 -6.88 -10.93 27.33
CA LEU A 41 -5.64 -11.12 26.57
C LEU A 41 -5.05 -9.78 26.08
N TYR A 42 -5.87 -8.87 25.54
CA TYR A 42 -5.40 -7.51 25.20
C TYR A 42 -4.82 -6.77 26.40
N LYS A 43 -5.45 -6.85 27.58
CA LYS A 43 -4.93 -6.22 28.81
C LYS A 43 -3.57 -6.79 29.22
N VAL A 44 -3.42 -8.12 29.17
CA VAL A 44 -2.14 -8.76 29.51
C VAL A 44 -1.04 -8.40 28.50
N ILE A 45 -1.34 -8.37 27.21
CA ILE A 45 -0.37 -7.97 26.16
C ILE A 45 0.06 -6.50 26.33
N GLN A 46 -0.85 -5.62 26.78
CA GLN A 46 -0.55 -4.21 27.11
C GLN A 46 0.22 -4.01 28.43
N GLU A 47 0.32 -5.03 29.29
CA GLU A 47 1.03 -5.04 30.57
C GLU A 47 2.36 -5.85 30.43
N PRO A 48 3.46 -5.29 29.89
CA PRO A 48 4.69 -6.04 29.55
C PRO A 48 5.42 -6.68 30.74
N GLN A 49 5.05 -6.30 31.98
CA GLN A 49 5.59 -6.89 33.21
C GLN A 49 4.72 -8.04 33.77
N SER A 50 3.72 -8.50 33.01
CA SER A 50 2.80 -9.55 33.44
C SER A 50 3.41 -10.95 33.32
N GLU A 51 3.42 -11.70 34.42
CA GLU A 51 3.83 -13.11 34.50
C GLU A 51 3.09 -14.02 33.49
N LEU A 52 1.89 -13.62 33.05
CA LEU A 52 1.09 -14.39 32.09
C LEU A 52 1.46 -14.12 30.63
N LEU A 53 2.25 -13.09 30.35
CA LEU A 53 2.59 -12.72 28.97
C LEU A 53 3.35 -13.83 28.25
N GLU A 54 4.31 -14.46 28.92
CA GLU A 54 5.10 -15.55 28.36
C GLU A 54 4.26 -16.80 28.00
N PRO A 55 3.45 -17.39 28.91
CA PRO A 55 2.61 -18.54 28.54
C PRO A 55 1.54 -18.21 27.50
N ILE A 56 1.02 -16.97 27.47
CA ILE A 56 0.13 -16.51 26.39
C ILE A 56 0.88 -16.50 25.06
N CYS A 57 2.09 -15.93 24.99
CA CYS A 57 2.86 -15.88 23.74
C CYS A 57 3.17 -17.28 23.20
N HIS A 58 3.54 -18.22 24.08
CA HIS A 58 3.73 -19.62 23.71
C HIS A 58 2.44 -20.28 23.18
N GLN A 59 1.30 -20.09 23.85
CA GLN A 59 0.03 -20.66 23.39
C GLN A 59 -0.46 -20.05 22.07
N LEU A 60 -0.26 -18.74 21.87
CA LEU A 60 -0.55 -18.06 20.60
C LEU A 60 0.36 -18.55 19.46
N PHE A 61 1.60 -18.96 19.75
CA PHE A 61 2.49 -19.58 18.77
C PHE A 61 2.03 -20.99 18.39
N GLU A 62 1.70 -21.84 19.38
CA GLU A 62 1.18 -23.19 19.12
C GLU A 62 -0.16 -23.17 18.37
N PHE A 63 -1.03 -22.20 18.68
CA PHE A 63 -2.24 -21.91 17.88
C PHE A 63 -1.90 -21.65 16.41
N TYR A 64 -0.87 -20.85 16.14
CA TYR A 64 -0.44 -20.55 14.78
C TYR A 64 0.12 -21.78 14.05
N ARG A 65 0.94 -22.54 14.78
CA ARG A 65 1.63 -23.76 14.34
C ARG A 65 0.66 -24.89 14.00
N SER A 66 -0.48 -24.99 14.70
CA SER A 66 -1.51 -26.02 14.50
C SER A 66 -2.03 -26.14 13.07
N GLY A 67 -1.94 -25.07 12.26
CA GLY A 67 -2.47 -25.03 10.90
C GLY A 67 -3.98 -24.77 10.78
N GLU A 68 -4.74 -24.83 11.88
CA GLU A 68 -6.16 -24.46 11.91
C GLU A 68 -6.30 -22.95 11.65
N GLU A 69 -6.96 -22.60 10.55
CA GLU A 69 -7.03 -21.21 10.07
C GLU A 69 -7.71 -20.27 11.06
N ARG A 70 -8.70 -20.77 11.81
CA ARG A 70 -9.37 -20.02 12.89
C ARG A 70 -8.40 -19.63 14.01
N LEU A 71 -7.51 -20.53 14.42
CA LEU A 71 -6.51 -20.27 15.46
C LEU A 71 -5.42 -19.30 14.96
N ARG A 72 -4.99 -19.43 13.70
CA ARG A 72 -4.11 -18.42 13.07
C ARG A 72 -4.74 -17.02 13.07
N ARG A 73 -6.02 -16.90 12.68
CA ARG A 73 -6.77 -15.63 12.71
C ARG A 73 -6.93 -15.09 14.14
N PHE A 74 -7.19 -15.96 15.12
CA PHE A 74 -7.25 -15.60 16.54
C PHE A 74 -5.93 -15.02 17.05
N THR A 75 -4.78 -15.61 16.69
CA THR A 75 -3.46 -15.04 17.01
C THR A 75 -3.21 -13.73 16.28
N LEU A 76 -3.54 -13.62 14.98
CA LEU A 76 -3.34 -12.41 14.19
C LEU A 76 -4.10 -11.19 14.73
N GLN A 77 -5.24 -11.36 15.41
CA GLN A 77 -5.98 -10.20 15.95
C GLN A 77 -5.14 -9.38 16.94
N PHE A 78 -4.25 -10.03 17.70
CA PHE A 78 -3.38 -9.39 18.70
C PHE A 78 -2.08 -8.83 18.09
N LEU A 79 -1.79 -9.13 16.82
CA LEU A 79 -0.53 -8.77 16.17
C LEU A 79 -0.20 -7.26 16.32
N PRO A 80 -1.12 -6.29 16.08
CA PRO A 80 -0.78 -4.89 16.21
C PRO A 80 -0.25 -4.53 17.61
N GLU A 81 -0.88 -5.05 18.67
CA GLU A 81 -0.49 -4.80 20.07
C GLU A 81 0.84 -5.44 20.42
N LEU A 82 1.08 -6.68 19.96
CA LEU A 82 2.37 -7.36 20.10
C LEU A 82 3.51 -6.55 19.44
N MET A 83 3.27 -6.01 18.24
CA MET A 83 4.24 -5.18 17.53
C MET A 83 4.51 -3.86 18.25
N TRP A 84 3.48 -3.21 18.82
CA TRP A 84 3.66 -2.01 19.64
C TRP A 84 4.50 -2.30 20.88
N CYS A 85 4.19 -3.36 21.63
CA CYS A 85 4.92 -3.73 22.84
C CYS A 85 6.37 -4.09 22.53
N TYR A 86 6.64 -4.87 21.48
CA TYR A 86 8.00 -5.13 20.99
C TYR A 86 8.77 -3.84 20.68
N LEU A 87 8.18 -2.92 19.90
CA LEU A 87 8.85 -1.66 19.52
C LEU A 87 9.05 -0.71 20.71
N ALA A 88 8.13 -0.69 21.67
CA ALA A 88 8.22 0.13 22.88
C ALA A 88 9.32 -0.36 23.82
N VAL A 89 9.40 -1.68 24.08
CA VAL A 89 10.43 -2.27 24.96
C VAL A 89 11.82 -2.24 24.30
N SER A 90 11.90 -2.53 22.99
CA SER A 90 13.15 -2.42 22.22
C SER A 90 13.81 -1.04 22.34
N ALA A 91 13.01 0.03 22.44
CA ALA A 91 13.50 1.40 22.51
C ALA A 91 13.64 1.95 23.95
N SER A 92 13.15 1.24 24.98
CA SER A 92 13.53 1.49 26.39
C SER A 92 14.82 0.78 26.81
N ARG A 93 15.38 -0.10 25.96
CA ARG A 93 16.57 -0.95 26.22
C ARG A 93 16.41 -1.98 27.33
N ASP A 94 15.19 -2.20 27.82
CA ASP A 94 14.88 -3.23 28.82
C ASP A 94 14.65 -4.59 28.14
N LEU A 95 15.70 -5.13 27.50
CA LEU A 95 15.58 -6.32 26.64
C LEU A 95 15.16 -7.60 27.37
N GLN A 96 15.30 -7.64 28.70
CA GLN A 96 14.97 -8.81 29.52
C GLN A 96 13.46 -9.01 29.68
N SER A 97 12.63 -7.97 29.49
CA SER A 97 11.19 -8.02 29.79
C SER A 97 10.28 -8.39 28.61
N SER A 98 10.79 -8.67 27.41
CA SER A 98 9.92 -8.94 26.23
C SER A 98 10.39 -10.03 25.24
N GLY A 99 11.37 -10.87 25.61
CA GLY A 99 11.90 -11.90 24.69
C GLY A 99 10.83 -12.88 24.15
N CYS A 100 9.77 -13.14 24.91
CA CYS A 100 8.65 -13.98 24.50
C CYS A 100 7.80 -13.39 23.35
N ILE A 101 7.65 -12.05 23.29
CA ILE A 101 6.99 -11.37 22.16
C ILE A 101 7.90 -11.43 20.93
N GLU A 102 9.21 -11.22 21.10
CA GLU A 102 10.18 -11.32 20.00
C GLU A 102 10.16 -12.72 19.37
N ALA A 103 10.21 -13.76 20.20
CA ALA A 103 10.13 -15.15 19.78
C ALA A 103 8.81 -15.49 19.08
N LEU A 104 7.66 -14.99 19.57
CA LEU A 104 6.36 -15.17 18.91
C LEU A 104 6.33 -14.51 17.52
N LEU A 105 6.73 -13.24 17.42
CA LEU A 105 6.72 -12.51 16.14
C LEU A 105 7.66 -13.18 15.11
N LEU A 106 8.86 -13.57 15.55
CA LEU A 106 9.85 -14.25 14.72
C LEU A 106 9.42 -15.66 14.30
N GLY A 107 8.80 -16.41 15.22
CA GLY A 107 8.25 -17.74 14.94
C GLY A 107 7.11 -17.69 13.92
N VAL A 108 6.17 -16.76 14.10
CA VAL A 108 5.07 -16.54 13.13
C VAL A 108 5.62 -16.10 11.77
N TYR A 109 6.64 -15.24 11.73
CA TYR A 109 7.31 -14.83 10.50
C TYR A 109 7.91 -16.04 9.76
N ASN A 110 8.72 -16.84 10.46
CA ASN A 110 9.36 -18.02 9.88
C ASN A 110 8.36 -19.08 9.40
N LEU A 111 7.17 -19.18 10.03
CA LEU A 111 6.08 -20.05 9.57
C LEU A 111 5.34 -19.51 8.32
N GLU A 112 5.22 -18.19 8.15
CA GLU A 112 4.47 -17.58 7.04
C GLU A 112 5.30 -17.31 5.79
N ILE A 113 6.63 -17.25 5.86
CA ILE A 113 7.52 -17.10 4.69
C ILE A 113 7.73 -18.41 3.92
N VAL A 114 7.30 -19.54 4.47
CA VAL A 114 7.35 -20.87 3.84
C VAL A 114 5.95 -21.22 3.32
N ASP A 115 5.87 -21.91 2.18
CA ASP A 115 4.61 -22.46 1.67
C ASP A 115 4.29 -23.86 2.23
N LYS A 116 3.25 -24.50 1.70
CA LYS A 116 2.80 -25.83 2.16
C LYS A 116 3.76 -26.95 1.78
N ASP A 117 4.62 -26.72 0.78
CA ASP A 117 5.55 -27.69 0.21
C ASP A 117 6.98 -27.47 0.72
N GLY A 118 7.14 -26.60 1.74
CA GLY A 118 8.42 -26.30 2.38
C GLY A 118 9.30 -25.31 1.61
N GLN A 119 8.79 -24.68 0.54
CA GLN A 119 9.55 -23.74 -0.29
C GLN A 119 9.35 -22.29 0.15
N SER A 120 10.29 -21.41 -0.22
CA SER A 120 10.18 -19.97 0.06
C SER A 120 9.02 -19.35 -0.71
N LYS A 121 8.04 -18.82 0.02
CA LYS A 121 6.81 -18.22 -0.51
C LYS A 121 7.12 -16.93 -1.28
N VAL A 122 6.71 -16.88 -2.54
CA VAL A 122 6.86 -15.71 -3.43
C VAL A 122 5.48 -15.16 -3.80
N LEU A 123 5.12 -14.01 -3.21
CA LEU A 123 3.85 -13.35 -3.45
C LEU A 123 3.94 -12.50 -4.72
N SER A 124 3.11 -12.85 -5.69
CA SER A 124 3.11 -12.27 -7.03
C SER A 124 1.70 -12.23 -7.61
N PHE A 125 1.45 -11.25 -8.47
CA PHE A 125 0.21 -11.13 -9.24
C PHE A 125 0.51 -10.81 -10.70
N THR A 126 -0.48 -11.03 -11.56
CA THR A 126 -0.38 -10.70 -12.98
C THR A 126 -1.06 -9.36 -13.24
N VAL A 127 -0.34 -8.41 -13.83
CA VAL A 127 -0.92 -7.11 -14.22
C VAL A 127 -1.95 -7.34 -15.34
N PRO A 128 -3.23 -6.96 -15.17
CA PRO A 128 -4.23 -7.08 -16.22
C PRO A 128 -3.90 -6.19 -17.43
N SER A 129 -4.29 -6.60 -18.64
CA SER A 129 -4.12 -5.83 -19.87
C SER A 129 -5.44 -5.71 -20.62
N LEU A 130 -5.80 -4.50 -21.05
CA LEU A 130 -7.00 -4.25 -21.85
C LEU A 130 -6.89 -4.87 -23.26
N SER A 131 -5.67 -5.10 -23.75
CA SER A 131 -5.40 -5.74 -25.03
C SER A 131 -5.60 -7.27 -25.00
N LYS A 132 -5.98 -7.85 -23.85
CA LYS A 132 -6.32 -9.28 -23.70
C LYS A 132 -7.76 -9.47 -23.20
N PRO A 133 -8.50 -10.49 -23.66
CA PRO A 133 -9.83 -10.79 -23.13
C PRO A 133 -9.78 -11.05 -21.63
N SER A 134 -10.79 -10.55 -20.93
CA SER A 134 -10.99 -10.77 -19.51
C SER A 134 -12.44 -11.19 -19.23
N VAL A 135 -12.75 -11.54 -17.99
CA VAL A 135 -14.13 -11.84 -17.59
C VAL A 135 -15.07 -10.62 -17.65
N TYR A 136 -14.52 -9.41 -17.81
CA TYR A 136 -15.26 -8.14 -17.83
C TYR A 136 -15.30 -7.46 -19.19
N HIS A 137 -14.37 -7.77 -20.11
CA HIS A 137 -14.27 -7.08 -21.39
C HIS A 137 -13.65 -7.93 -22.49
N GLU A 138 -14.03 -7.61 -23.73
CA GLU A 138 -13.48 -8.18 -24.96
C GLU A 138 -12.67 -7.07 -25.68
N PRO A 139 -11.38 -7.25 -26.03
CA PRO A 139 -10.53 -6.15 -26.51
C PRO A 139 -11.00 -5.54 -27.82
N SER A 140 -11.68 -6.32 -28.66
CA SER A 140 -12.26 -5.82 -29.91
C SER A 140 -13.42 -4.83 -29.71
N SER A 141 -13.98 -4.71 -28.50
CA SER A 141 -14.92 -3.65 -28.13
C SER A 141 -14.24 -2.32 -27.79
N ILE A 142 -12.95 -2.36 -27.45
CA ILE A 142 -12.13 -1.18 -27.12
C ILE A 142 -11.35 -0.81 -28.38
N GLY A 143 -11.69 0.34 -28.98
CA GLY A 143 -11.25 0.69 -30.34
C GLY A 143 -9.72 0.66 -30.56
N SER A 144 -9.32 0.66 -31.83
CA SER A 144 -7.96 0.36 -32.34
C SER A 144 -6.77 1.01 -31.63
N MET A 145 -6.96 2.09 -30.85
CA MET A 145 -5.91 2.72 -30.03
C MET A 145 -5.36 1.81 -28.92
N VAL A 146 -6.15 0.84 -28.42
CA VAL A 146 -5.71 -0.10 -27.36
C VAL A 146 -5.09 -1.39 -27.94
N LEU A 147 -5.16 -1.55 -29.25
CA LEU A 147 -4.63 -2.71 -30.00
C LEU A 147 -3.41 -2.32 -30.86
N THR A 148 -2.62 -1.35 -30.41
CA THR A 148 -1.35 -1.02 -31.08
C THR A 148 -0.36 -2.17 -30.93
N GLU A 149 0.50 -2.34 -31.94
CA GLU A 149 1.58 -3.34 -31.92
C GLU A 149 2.49 -3.16 -30.70
N GLY A 150 2.71 -1.92 -30.25
CA GLY A 150 3.37 -1.59 -28.98
C GLY A 150 2.64 -2.13 -27.74
N ALA A 151 1.33 -1.93 -27.63
CA ALA A 151 0.54 -2.44 -26.49
C ALA A 151 0.51 -3.98 -26.44
N LEU A 152 0.48 -4.63 -27.60
CA LEU A 152 0.52 -6.10 -27.72
C LEU A 152 1.92 -6.69 -27.46
N SER A 153 2.98 -6.01 -27.90
CA SER A 153 4.37 -6.48 -27.74
C SER A 153 4.99 -6.16 -26.37
N GLN A 154 4.66 -5.01 -25.76
CA GLN A 154 5.23 -4.59 -24.48
C GLN A 154 4.48 -5.16 -23.26
N HIS A 155 3.19 -5.52 -23.40
CA HIS A 155 2.36 -6.03 -22.31
C HIS A 155 1.68 -7.37 -22.61
N GLY A 156 2.53 -8.40 -22.74
CA GLY A 156 2.16 -9.73 -22.27
C GLY A 156 1.68 -9.72 -20.81
N LEU A 157 1.13 -10.84 -20.32
CA LEU A 157 0.65 -10.95 -18.94
C LEU A 157 1.84 -10.92 -17.98
N SER A 158 2.28 -9.73 -17.59
CA SER A 158 3.47 -9.54 -16.77
C SER A 158 3.16 -9.94 -15.33
N ARG A 159 3.85 -10.97 -14.85
CA ARG A 159 3.79 -11.42 -13.46
C ARG A 159 4.80 -10.62 -12.65
N VAL A 160 4.30 -9.77 -11.76
CA VAL A 160 5.11 -8.95 -10.86
C VAL A 160 5.16 -9.58 -9.48
N VAL A 161 6.36 -9.65 -8.90
CA VAL A 161 6.57 -10.04 -7.51
C VAL A 161 6.47 -8.79 -6.64
N TYR A 162 5.64 -8.83 -5.59
CA TYR A 162 5.44 -7.69 -4.69
C TYR A 162 5.93 -7.98 -3.26
N SER A 163 6.21 -9.24 -2.92
CA SER A 163 6.78 -9.62 -1.64
C SER A 163 7.42 -11.02 -1.72
N GLY A 164 8.65 -11.15 -1.23
CA GLY A 164 9.41 -12.39 -1.19
C GLY A 164 10.25 -12.68 -2.46
N PRO A 165 11.06 -13.75 -2.45
CA PRO A 165 11.24 -14.71 -1.36
C PRO A 165 11.91 -14.07 -0.14
N HIS A 166 11.46 -14.43 1.05
CA HIS A 166 11.97 -13.91 2.33
C HIS A 166 12.88 -14.95 3.00
N PRO A 167 14.06 -14.57 3.50
CA PRO A 167 14.95 -15.50 4.21
C PRO A 167 14.55 -15.69 5.67
N GLN A 168 14.60 -16.94 6.15
CA GLN A 168 14.43 -17.28 7.58
C GLN A 168 15.41 -16.50 8.45
N ARG A 169 14.99 -16.17 9.68
CA ARG A 169 15.78 -15.40 10.65
C ARG A 169 15.80 -16.09 12.02
N GLU A 170 16.95 -16.12 12.65
CA GLU A 170 17.15 -16.71 13.98
C GLU A 170 16.96 -15.71 15.13
N MET A 171 17.06 -14.40 14.86
CA MET A 171 16.91 -13.31 15.84
C MET A 171 16.43 -12.02 15.17
N LEU A 172 15.70 -11.16 15.88
CA LEU A 172 15.38 -9.82 15.38
C LEU A 172 16.52 -8.84 15.68
N THR A 173 17.00 -8.18 14.64
CA THR A 173 18.08 -7.20 14.67
C THR A 173 17.56 -5.83 14.26
N ALA A 174 18.30 -4.77 14.58
CA ALA A 174 17.93 -3.41 14.20
C ALA A 174 17.74 -3.22 12.68
N GLN A 175 18.40 -4.07 11.86
CA GLN A 175 18.32 -4.08 10.40
C GLN A 175 17.09 -4.84 9.90
N ASN A 176 16.88 -6.10 10.33
CA ASN A 176 15.84 -6.97 9.76
C ASN A 176 14.43 -6.73 10.36
N ARG A 177 14.33 -6.09 11.54
CA ARG A 177 13.07 -6.01 12.29
C ARG A 177 11.91 -5.40 11.50
N PHE A 178 12.16 -4.38 10.66
CA PHE A 178 11.08 -3.77 9.86
C PHE A 178 10.72 -4.58 8.61
N GLU A 179 11.65 -5.36 8.06
CA GLU A 179 11.34 -6.35 7.01
C GLU A 179 10.38 -7.41 7.56
N VAL A 180 10.70 -7.94 8.75
CA VAL A 180 9.85 -8.92 9.46
C VAL A 180 8.50 -8.32 9.84
N LEU A 181 8.48 -7.16 10.51
CA LEU A 181 7.24 -6.50 10.92
C LEU A 181 6.36 -6.09 9.73
N ALA A 182 6.93 -5.68 8.60
CA ALA A 182 6.18 -5.37 7.38
C ALA A 182 5.58 -6.64 6.74
N PHE A 183 6.30 -7.76 6.73
CA PHE A 183 5.75 -9.02 6.26
C PHE A 183 4.64 -9.55 7.18
N LEU A 184 4.81 -9.48 8.50
CA LEU A 184 3.76 -9.84 9.47
C LEU A 184 2.51 -8.96 9.29
N LEU A 185 2.68 -7.65 9.08
CA LEU A 185 1.57 -6.74 8.83
C LEU A 185 0.90 -6.99 7.46
N LEU A 186 1.65 -7.45 6.46
CA LEU A 186 1.10 -7.94 5.19
C LEU A 186 0.25 -9.22 5.39
N CYS A 187 0.69 -10.16 6.24
CA CYS A 187 -0.10 -11.34 6.58
C CYS A 187 -1.39 -10.98 7.34
N TYR A 188 -1.35 -9.99 8.25
CA TYR A 188 -2.54 -9.42 8.88
C TYR A 188 -3.46 -8.74 7.85
N ASN A 189 -2.90 -7.97 6.91
CA ASN A 189 -3.64 -7.32 5.84
C ASN A 189 -4.38 -8.32 4.94
N ALA A 190 -3.80 -9.50 4.69
CA ALA A 190 -4.45 -10.59 3.97
C ALA A 190 -5.66 -11.20 4.71
N ALA A 191 -5.76 -11.00 6.03
CA ALA A 191 -6.82 -11.57 6.88
C ALA A 191 -7.90 -10.56 7.33
N LEU A 192 -7.81 -9.27 6.93
CA LEU A 192 -8.65 -8.17 7.42
C LEU A 192 -10.15 -8.45 7.46
N SER A 193 -10.69 -9.18 6.47
CA SER A 193 -12.10 -9.57 6.38
C SER A 193 -12.60 -10.46 7.53
N TYR A 194 -11.69 -11.10 8.26
CA TYR A 194 -11.98 -12.01 9.37
C TYR A 194 -11.54 -11.46 10.73
N VAL A 195 -10.92 -10.28 10.75
CA VAL A 195 -10.37 -9.67 11.96
C VAL A 195 -11.46 -8.82 12.65
N PRO A 196 -11.68 -8.97 13.97
CA PRO A 196 -12.74 -8.26 14.66
C PRO A 196 -12.46 -6.75 14.79
N LEU A 197 -13.52 -5.96 14.92
CA LEU A 197 -13.47 -4.49 15.02
C LEU A 197 -12.50 -3.99 16.11
N LEU A 198 -12.41 -4.69 17.24
CA LEU A 198 -11.47 -4.36 18.33
C LEU A 198 -10.00 -4.35 17.85
N SER A 199 -9.63 -5.30 17.00
CA SER A 199 -8.28 -5.39 16.43
C SER A 199 -8.05 -4.29 15.38
N LEU A 200 -9.04 -3.94 14.56
CA LEU A 200 -8.94 -2.81 13.63
C LEU A 200 -8.79 -1.46 14.37
N GLN A 201 -9.45 -1.31 15.51
CA GLN A 201 -9.30 -0.15 16.39
C GLN A 201 -7.92 -0.10 17.05
N SER A 202 -7.42 -1.24 17.55
CA SER A 202 -6.05 -1.39 18.08
C SER A 202 -5.01 -1.04 17.02
N LEU A 203 -5.13 -1.60 15.80
CA LEU A 203 -4.29 -1.28 14.64
C LEU A 203 -4.22 0.23 14.39
N CYS A 204 -5.36 0.90 14.21
CA CYS A 204 -5.38 2.34 13.94
C CYS A 204 -4.75 3.15 15.08
N HIS A 205 -5.04 2.78 16.34
CA HIS A 205 -4.46 3.42 17.52
C HIS A 205 -2.93 3.27 17.54
N ILE A 206 -2.43 2.08 17.20
CA ILE A 206 -1.01 1.73 17.23
C ILE A 206 -0.25 2.35 16.07
N CYS A 207 -0.78 2.32 14.85
CA CYS A 207 -0.22 3.04 13.71
C CYS A 207 -0.06 4.53 14.04
N SER A 208 -1.10 5.15 14.63
CA SER A 208 -1.06 6.53 15.13
C SER A 208 0.02 6.74 16.19
N ARG A 209 0.12 5.87 17.22
CA ARG A 209 1.16 5.95 18.27
C ARG A 209 2.57 5.82 17.69
N ILE A 210 2.83 4.79 16.87
CA ILE A 210 4.13 4.51 16.25
C ILE A 210 4.58 5.72 15.41
N CYS A 211 3.69 6.28 14.58
CA CYS A 211 4.02 7.40 13.71
C CYS A 211 4.44 8.66 14.49
N VAL A 212 3.75 9.02 15.58
CA VAL A 212 4.03 10.25 16.34
C VAL A 212 5.02 10.08 17.50
N CYS A 213 5.42 8.85 17.85
CA CYS A 213 6.29 8.58 19.01
C CYS A 213 7.64 9.32 18.91
N GLY A 214 7.95 10.18 19.89
CA GLY A 214 9.16 11.01 19.88
C GLY A 214 9.08 12.29 19.01
N TYR A 215 7.89 12.66 18.55
CA TYR A 215 7.62 13.90 17.82
C TYR A 215 6.64 14.81 18.59
N PRO A 216 6.66 16.14 18.39
CA PRO A 216 5.78 17.08 19.09
C PRO A 216 4.28 16.72 19.03
N ARG A 217 3.84 16.10 17.92
CA ARG A 217 2.44 15.67 17.75
C ARG A 217 1.99 14.60 18.76
N GLN A 218 2.92 13.87 19.40
CA GLN A 218 2.60 12.95 20.49
C GLN A 218 1.90 13.67 21.65
N HIS A 219 2.33 14.89 21.99
CA HIS A 219 1.73 15.70 23.05
C HIS A 219 0.31 16.15 22.66
N VAL A 220 0.10 16.54 21.39
CA VAL A 220 -1.22 16.89 20.83
C VAL A 220 -2.16 15.69 20.88
N ARG A 221 -1.68 14.47 20.55
CA ARG A 221 -2.44 13.23 20.65
C ARG A 221 -2.62 12.72 22.10
N LYS A 222 -1.95 13.34 23.08
CA LYS A 222 -1.93 12.97 24.51
C LYS A 222 -1.49 11.52 24.78
N TYR A 223 -0.65 10.94 23.92
CA TYR A 223 -0.20 9.56 24.08
C TYR A 223 0.86 9.42 25.18
N LYS A 224 0.50 8.70 26.24
CA LYS A 224 1.39 8.28 27.33
C LYS A 224 2.29 7.12 26.90
N GLY A 225 3.39 6.95 27.64
CA GLY A 225 4.41 5.92 27.42
C GLY A 225 5.70 6.52 26.86
N MET A 226 6.40 5.73 26.04
CA MET A 226 7.68 6.08 25.43
C MET A 226 7.65 7.41 24.67
N LYS A 227 8.76 8.16 24.73
CA LYS A 227 8.98 9.44 24.01
C LYS A 227 10.22 9.41 23.10
N SER A 228 10.75 8.24 22.80
CA SER A 228 11.85 8.04 21.86
C SER A 228 11.33 7.89 20.43
N ARG A 229 12.08 8.36 19.43
CA ARG A 229 11.71 8.19 18.02
C ARG A 229 11.99 6.76 17.58
N ILE A 230 10.94 6.07 17.11
CA ILE A 230 11.07 4.78 16.43
C ILE A 230 11.43 5.10 14.97
N SER A 231 12.61 4.69 14.49
CA SER A 231 12.91 4.66 13.05
C SER A 231 12.04 3.59 12.39
N ILE A 232 11.37 3.90 11.28
CA ILE A 232 10.34 3.08 10.62
C ILE A 232 10.68 3.02 9.13
N SER A 233 10.49 1.86 8.47
CA SER A 233 10.68 1.75 7.01
C SER A 233 9.43 2.23 6.23
N PRO A 234 9.58 2.76 5.00
CA PRO A 234 8.44 3.21 4.20
C PRO A 234 7.49 2.06 3.83
N GLU A 235 8.00 0.84 3.58
CA GLU A 235 7.19 -0.34 3.28
C GLU A 235 6.26 -0.68 4.45
N PHE A 236 6.76 -0.55 5.69
CA PHE A 236 5.96 -0.73 6.89
C PHE A 236 4.79 0.27 6.96
N MET A 237 5.04 1.53 6.61
CA MET A 237 4.00 2.56 6.58
C MET A 237 2.97 2.32 5.46
N VAL A 238 3.38 1.79 4.29
CA VAL A 238 2.45 1.37 3.23
C VAL A 238 1.56 0.22 3.71
N GLN A 239 2.12 -0.76 4.45
CA GLN A 239 1.30 -1.82 5.05
C GLN A 239 0.36 -1.29 6.15
N MET A 240 0.73 -0.27 6.93
CA MET A 240 -0.21 0.41 7.83
C MET A 240 -1.38 1.03 7.05
N LEU A 241 -1.08 1.71 5.93
CA LEU A 241 -2.09 2.41 5.13
C LEU A 241 -3.13 1.46 4.53
N THR A 242 -2.76 0.24 4.15
CA THR A 242 -3.70 -0.80 3.72
C THR A 242 -4.73 -1.12 4.81
N GLY A 243 -4.28 -1.38 6.04
CA GLY A 243 -5.16 -1.68 7.18
C GLY A 243 -5.99 -0.48 7.63
N ILE A 244 -5.40 0.73 7.64
CA ILE A 244 -6.11 1.99 7.91
C ILE A 244 -7.19 2.25 6.84
N TYR A 245 -6.89 1.99 5.57
CA TYR A 245 -7.86 2.13 4.48
C TYR A 245 -9.07 1.21 4.68
N TYR A 246 -8.83 -0.06 5.01
CA TYR A 246 -9.89 -1.01 5.35
C TYR A 246 -10.72 -0.55 6.56
N ALA A 247 -10.07 -0.03 7.60
CA ALA A 247 -10.71 0.43 8.84
C ALA A 247 -11.70 1.60 8.64
N PHE A 248 -11.48 2.49 7.65
CA PHE A 248 -12.46 3.54 7.31
C PHE A 248 -13.82 2.99 6.89
N TYR A 249 -13.84 1.89 6.13
CA TYR A 249 -15.07 1.28 5.61
C TYR A 249 -15.68 0.23 6.55
N ASN A 250 -14.99 -0.12 7.64
CA ASN A 250 -15.36 -1.19 8.57
C ASN A 250 -15.55 -0.67 10.01
N GLY A 251 -16.26 0.45 10.16
CA GLY A 251 -16.74 0.94 11.46
C GLY A 251 -15.69 1.61 12.38
N ALA A 252 -14.43 1.72 11.96
CA ALA A 252 -13.35 2.33 12.74
C ALA A 252 -12.92 3.71 12.19
N TRP A 253 -13.89 4.51 11.71
CA TRP A 253 -13.65 5.78 11.00
C TRP A 253 -12.78 6.78 11.75
N ASP A 254 -13.12 7.14 13.00
CA ASP A 254 -12.35 8.16 13.74
C ASP A 254 -10.93 7.70 14.14
N PRO A 255 -10.72 6.44 14.61
CA PRO A 255 -9.39 5.87 14.74
C PRO A 255 -8.60 5.90 13.42
N ALA A 256 -9.21 5.47 12.31
CA ALA A 256 -8.57 5.43 10.99
C ALA A 256 -8.19 6.83 10.49
N ARG A 257 -9.07 7.83 10.66
CA ARG A 257 -8.80 9.23 10.33
C ARG A 257 -7.62 9.77 11.12
N LYS A 258 -7.59 9.51 12.43
CA LYS A 258 -6.50 9.90 13.33
C LYS A 258 -5.17 9.27 12.90
N ALA A 259 -5.19 7.99 12.55
CA ALA A 259 -4.04 7.24 12.07
C ALA A 259 -3.52 7.75 10.73
N LEU A 260 -4.40 7.97 9.75
CA LEU A 260 -4.06 8.51 8.43
C LEU A 260 -3.38 9.88 8.55
N ASP A 261 -3.96 10.80 9.33
CA ASP A 261 -3.35 12.12 9.57
C ASP A 261 -1.94 11.99 10.17
N ASP A 262 -1.74 11.03 11.09
CA ASP A 262 -0.45 10.80 11.77
C ASP A 262 0.59 10.11 10.88
N VAL A 263 0.17 9.22 9.97
CA VAL A 263 1.01 8.66 8.91
C VAL A 263 1.45 9.75 7.94
N VAL A 264 0.54 10.62 7.47
CA VAL A 264 0.90 11.77 6.59
C VAL A 264 1.93 12.67 7.27
N TYR A 265 1.69 13.05 8.53
CA TYR A 265 2.62 13.86 9.31
C TYR A 265 4.01 13.21 9.41
N ARG A 266 4.06 11.90 9.66
CA ARG A 266 5.33 11.20 9.79
C ARG A 266 6.06 11.05 8.44
N ALA A 267 5.35 10.68 7.38
CA ALA A 267 5.90 10.56 6.03
C ALA A 267 6.45 11.90 5.49
N GLN A 268 5.79 13.03 5.84
CA GLN A 268 6.30 14.37 5.53
C GLN A 268 7.61 14.71 6.26
N LEU A 269 7.79 14.27 7.51
CA LEU A 269 9.01 14.53 8.27
C LEU A 269 10.19 13.64 7.87
N GLU A 270 9.93 12.39 7.48
CA GLU A 270 10.95 11.45 7.00
C GLU A 270 11.19 11.55 5.48
N LEU A 271 10.41 12.37 4.77
CA LEU A 271 10.43 12.55 3.31
C LEU A 271 10.20 11.24 2.52
N TYR A 272 9.36 10.33 3.03
CA TYR A 272 9.02 9.07 2.35
C TYR A 272 7.93 9.27 1.29
N PRO A 273 8.22 9.08 -0.02
CA PRO A 273 7.28 9.42 -1.08
C PRO A 273 6.14 8.41 -1.22
N GLU A 274 6.39 7.11 -1.06
CA GLU A 274 5.37 6.05 -1.26
C GLU A 274 4.26 6.11 -0.19
N PRO A 275 4.57 6.19 1.12
CA PRO A 275 3.53 6.36 2.14
C PRO A 275 2.77 7.68 1.98
N LEU A 276 3.46 8.76 1.60
CA LEU A 276 2.83 10.07 1.39
C LEU A 276 1.89 10.06 0.18
N LEU A 277 2.29 9.43 -0.92
CA LEU A 277 1.47 9.25 -2.12
C LEU A 277 0.21 8.44 -1.81
N VAL A 278 0.36 7.26 -1.20
CA VAL A 278 -0.77 6.37 -0.85
C VAL A 278 -1.70 7.05 0.16
N ALA A 279 -1.16 7.72 1.19
CA ALA A 279 -1.98 8.40 2.19
C ALA A 279 -2.76 9.59 1.60
N ASN A 280 -2.18 10.35 0.67
CA ASN A 280 -2.88 11.42 -0.04
C ASN A 280 -3.94 10.88 -1.01
N ALA A 281 -3.67 9.77 -1.71
CA ALA A 281 -4.65 9.11 -2.57
C ALA A 281 -5.85 8.60 -1.75
N ILE A 282 -5.61 7.98 -0.59
CA ILE A 282 -6.66 7.61 0.37
C ILE A 282 -7.44 8.86 0.80
N LYS A 283 -6.75 9.92 1.24
CA LYS A 283 -7.39 11.16 1.71
C LYS A 283 -8.29 11.81 0.66
N ALA A 284 -7.92 11.72 -0.62
CA ALA A 284 -8.71 12.23 -1.74
C ALA A 284 -9.91 11.33 -2.11
N SER A 285 -9.84 10.02 -1.86
CA SER A 285 -10.93 9.07 -2.16
C SER A 285 -11.99 8.96 -1.06
N LEU A 286 -11.71 9.43 0.16
CA LEU A 286 -12.62 9.31 1.29
C LEU A 286 -13.89 10.19 1.13
N PRO A 287 -15.07 9.68 1.54
CA PRO A 287 -16.28 10.50 1.64
C PRO A 287 -16.16 11.57 2.72
N GLN A 288 -17.04 12.58 2.69
CA GLN A 288 -17.03 13.72 3.63
C GLN A 288 -17.21 13.32 5.11
N GLY A 289 -17.70 12.11 5.39
CA GLY A 289 -17.85 11.56 6.73
C GLY A 289 -18.07 10.05 6.71
N ALA A 290 -18.12 9.44 7.89
CA ALA A 290 -18.30 8.00 8.06
C ALA A 290 -19.51 7.46 7.26
N MET A 291 -19.30 6.38 6.52
CA MET A 291 -20.39 5.67 5.86
C MET A 291 -21.32 5.09 6.91
N LYS A 292 -22.50 5.69 7.06
CA LYS A 292 -23.57 5.17 7.91
C LYS A 292 -24.16 3.93 7.23
N SER A 293 -24.39 2.87 8.00
CA SER A 293 -25.10 1.67 7.54
C SER A 293 -26.60 1.94 7.40
N ASN A 294 -26.97 2.75 6.41
CA ASN A 294 -28.37 2.81 5.99
C ASN A 294 -28.79 1.44 5.44
N LYS A 295 -29.95 0.95 5.87
CA LYS A 295 -30.59 -0.26 5.30
C LYS A 295 -30.97 -0.07 3.83
N GLU A 296 -31.02 1.17 3.36
CA GLU A 296 -31.08 1.56 1.96
C GLU A 296 -29.66 1.94 1.51
N GLY A 297 -29.02 1.02 0.77
CA GLY A 297 -27.59 1.12 0.50
C GLY A 297 -27.21 2.23 -0.46
N THR A 298 -26.70 3.35 0.08
CA THR A 298 -25.79 4.24 -0.65
C THR A 298 -24.52 3.45 -0.97
N ARG A 299 -24.49 2.79 -2.14
CA ARG A 299 -23.37 1.96 -2.58
C ARG A 299 -22.10 2.81 -2.59
N SER A 300 -21.06 2.33 -1.92
CA SER A 300 -19.75 2.99 -1.82
C SER A 300 -19.05 3.17 -3.17
N ILE A 301 -19.46 2.43 -4.18
CA ILE A 301 -19.00 2.55 -5.56
C ILE A 301 -20.15 3.06 -6.42
N GLN A 302 -20.10 4.34 -6.78
CA GLN A 302 -20.88 4.86 -7.91
C GLN A 302 -20.21 4.38 -9.20
N VAL A 303 -20.67 3.23 -9.70
CA VAL A 303 -20.26 2.76 -11.03
C VAL A 303 -21.04 3.57 -12.05
N GLU A 304 -20.43 4.65 -12.56
CA GLU A 304 -20.84 5.21 -13.84
C GLU A 304 -20.55 4.18 -14.92
N ILE A 305 -21.59 3.43 -15.30
CA ILE A 305 -21.52 2.52 -16.44
C ILE A 305 -21.37 3.40 -17.68
N ALA A 306 -20.14 3.54 -18.19
CA ALA A 306 -19.89 4.13 -19.49
C ALA A 306 -20.78 3.38 -20.51
N PRO A 307 -21.72 4.06 -21.18
CA PRO A 307 -22.68 3.37 -22.03
C PRO A 307 -21.92 2.68 -23.16
N SER A 308 -22.07 1.36 -23.26
CA SER A 308 -21.49 0.53 -24.31
C SER A 308 -22.19 0.79 -25.65
N SER A 309 -21.96 1.97 -26.21
CA SER A 309 -22.44 2.31 -27.54
C SER A 309 -21.86 1.29 -28.52
N SER A 310 -22.73 0.52 -29.17
CA SER A 310 -22.39 -0.54 -30.12
C SER A 310 -21.90 0.03 -31.46
N ARG A 311 -20.89 0.90 -31.40
CA ARG A 311 -20.16 1.41 -32.57
C ARG A 311 -19.23 0.31 -33.06
N ILE A 312 -19.82 -0.68 -33.74
CA ILE A 312 -19.10 -1.55 -34.67
C ILE A 312 -18.33 -0.62 -35.61
N SER A 313 -17.00 -0.66 -35.52
CA SER A 313 -16.14 0.14 -36.39
C SER A 313 -16.38 -0.29 -37.84
N ARG A 314 -17.00 0.60 -38.62
CA ARG A 314 -17.35 0.34 -40.03
C ARG A 314 -16.12 0.26 -40.95
N ASN A 315 -14.92 0.40 -40.39
CA ASN A 315 -13.63 0.42 -41.09
C ASN A 315 -12.84 -0.89 -40.91
N ALA A 316 -13.48 -1.98 -40.47
CA ALA A 316 -12.87 -3.30 -40.48
C ALA A 316 -12.57 -3.73 -41.93
N VAL A 317 -11.29 -3.65 -42.33
CA VAL A 317 -10.82 -4.03 -43.67
C VAL A 317 -10.90 -5.55 -43.80
N THR A 318 -12.01 -6.03 -44.36
CA THR A 318 -12.16 -7.44 -44.72
C THR A 318 -11.38 -7.75 -46.01
N SER A 319 -11.03 -9.02 -46.21
CA SER A 319 -10.39 -9.51 -47.44
C SER A 319 -11.22 -9.26 -48.72
N MET A 320 -12.50 -8.92 -48.57
CA MET A 320 -13.39 -8.49 -49.65
C MET A 320 -13.11 -7.04 -50.11
N SER A 321 -12.75 -6.14 -49.18
CA SER A 321 -12.39 -4.75 -49.48
C SER A 321 -11.16 -4.64 -50.38
N ILE A 322 -10.16 -5.50 -50.15
CA ILE A 322 -8.92 -5.57 -50.96
C ILE A 322 -9.22 -6.00 -52.40
N ARG A 323 -10.21 -6.88 -52.62
CA ARG A 323 -10.58 -7.37 -53.96
C ARG A 323 -11.31 -6.33 -54.83
N GLY A 324 -11.87 -5.28 -54.21
CA GLY A 324 -12.59 -4.21 -54.91
C GLY A 324 -11.68 -3.31 -55.75
N HIS A 325 -10.44 -3.08 -55.30
CA HIS A 325 -9.47 -2.25 -56.01
C HIS A 325 -8.75 -3.04 -57.12
N ARG A 326 -9.49 -3.41 -58.18
CA ARG A 326 -8.86 -3.78 -59.47
C ARG A 326 -8.28 -2.52 -60.10
N TRP A 327 -6.96 -2.48 -60.22
CA TRP A 327 -6.23 -1.41 -60.89
C TRP A 327 -6.57 -1.39 -62.38
N LYS A 328 -7.48 -0.50 -62.81
CA LYS A 328 -7.64 -0.17 -64.23
C LYS A 328 -6.43 0.63 -64.68
N ARG A 329 -5.45 -0.03 -65.33
CA ARG A 329 -4.60 0.68 -66.29
C ARG A 329 -5.51 1.13 -67.44
N HIS A 330 -5.39 2.39 -67.84
CA HIS A 330 -5.85 2.85 -69.14
C HIS A 330 -4.61 3.12 -69.97
N GLU A 331 -4.56 2.51 -71.15
CA GLU A 331 -3.59 2.82 -72.18
C GLU A 331 -4.06 4.11 -72.89
N GLN A 332 -3.12 4.97 -73.27
CA GLN A 332 -3.40 6.14 -74.10
C GLN A 332 -3.75 5.70 -75.54
N PRO A 333 -4.32 6.61 -76.35
CA PRO A 333 -3.44 7.30 -77.28
C PRO A 333 -3.65 8.82 -77.34
N ASP A 334 -2.71 9.47 -78.03
CA ASP A 334 -2.47 10.91 -78.03
C ASP A 334 -3.49 11.75 -78.82
N THR A 335 -3.79 12.95 -78.31
CA THR A 335 -3.89 14.16 -79.14
C THR A 335 -3.41 15.37 -78.35
N SER A 336 -2.60 16.20 -79.00
CA SER A 336 -1.92 17.39 -78.46
C SER A 336 -2.85 18.51 -77.97
N ASN A 337 -2.48 19.18 -76.87
CA ASN A 337 -2.03 20.59 -76.93
C ASN A 337 -1.41 21.03 -75.60
N ASP A 338 -0.41 21.89 -75.68
CA ASP A 338 0.39 22.38 -74.54
C ASP A 338 -0.42 23.24 -73.57
N THR A 339 -0.19 23.05 -72.27
CA THR A 339 0.08 24.16 -71.33
C THR A 339 0.71 23.64 -70.06
N SER A 340 1.91 24.13 -69.73
CA SER A 340 2.67 23.74 -68.54
C SER A 340 2.12 24.43 -67.29
N GLU A 341 1.73 23.68 -66.27
CA GLU A 341 1.75 24.18 -64.89
C GLU A 341 1.95 23.06 -63.86
N LEU A 342 2.76 23.33 -62.84
CA LEU A 342 3.35 22.34 -61.95
C LEU A 342 2.44 22.09 -60.73
N GLY A 343 1.64 21.01 -60.76
CA GLY A 343 0.70 20.67 -59.69
C GLY A 343 1.38 20.29 -58.37
N THR A 344 1.38 21.21 -57.40
CA THR A 344 1.93 21.00 -56.05
C THR A 344 1.06 20.05 -55.22
N LEU A 345 1.68 19.01 -54.64
CA LEU A 345 1.07 18.14 -53.63
C LEU A 345 0.89 18.88 -52.30
N VAL A 346 -0.34 19.22 -51.94
CA VAL A 346 -0.67 19.79 -50.62
C VAL A 346 -1.08 18.67 -49.65
N ILE A 347 -0.25 18.44 -48.63
CA ILE A 347 -0.58 17.59 -47.49
C ILE A 347 -1.41 18.43 -46.50
N PRO A 348 -2.61 17.99 -46.07
CA PRO A 348 -3.37 18.73 -45.07
C PRO A 348 -2.81 18.50 -43.66
N GLU A 349 -2.21 19.56 -43.08
CA GLU A 349 -1.89 19.59 -41.65
C GLU A 349 -3.18 19.71 -40.82
N ILE A 350 -3.37 18.79 -39.88
CA ILE A 350 -4.51 18.82 -38.94
C ILE A 350 -3.99 19.21 -37.56
N SER A 351 -3.94 20.52 -37.30
CA SER A 351 -3.53 21.08 -36.01
C SER A 351 -4.64 20.95 -34.97
N ILE A 352 -4.36 20.24 -33.88
CA ILE A 352 -5.27 20.10 -32.73
C ILE A 352 -4.71 20.89 -31.54
N THR A 353 -5.25 22.08 -31.29
CA THR A 353 -5.38 22.76 -29.98
C THR A 353 -6.16 24.07 -30.17
N GLY A 354 -6.94 24.51 -29.17
CA GLY A 354 -7.54 25.85 -29.17
C GLY A 354 -9.02 25.94 -28.81
N VAL A 355 -9.33 25.66 -27.54
CA VAL A 355 -10.56 25.99 -26.80
C VAL A 355 -11.34 27.19 -27.35
N THR A 356 -12.64 26.98 -27.65
CA THR A 356 -13.60 28.06 -27.92
C THR A 356 -13.84 28.89 -26.66
N GLY A 357 -13.56 30.20 -26.72
CA GLY A 357 -13.90 31.13 -25.64
C GLY A 357 -15.30 31.74 -25.80
N GLU A 358 -16.05 31.81 -24.71
CA GLU A 358 -17.16 32.75 -24.56
C GLU A 358 -16.76 33.89 -23.62
N ARG A 359 -17.27 35.10 -23.88
CA ARG A 359 -16.76 36.35 -23.30
C ARG A 359 -17.89 37.20 -22.74
N SER A 360 -17.82 37.53 -21.45
CA SER A 360 -18.51 38.63 -20.77
C SER A 360 -17.89 38.77 -19.37
N GLY A 361 -17.67 39.94 -18.77
CA GLY A 361 -17.83 41.32 -19.26
C GLY A 361 -17.82 42.30 -18.07
N ASN A 362 -17.06 43.40 -18.18
CA ASN A 362 -16.95 44.56 -17.25
C ASN A 362 -16.29 44.37 -15.86
N GLY A 363 -15.52 45.39 -15.45
CA GLY A 363 -15.07 45.57 -14.06
C GLY A 363 -13.74 46.32 -13.85
N GLU A 364 -13.55 47.52 -14.40
CA GLU A 364 -12.33 48.32 -14.17
C GLU A 364 -12.22 48.86 -12.72
N ARG A 365 -11.00 48.85 -12.15
CA ARG A 365 -10.37 50.00 -11.46
C ARG A 365 -8.92 49.69 -11.06
N GLY A 366 -7.98 50.51 -11.52
CA GLY A 366 -6.56 50.41 -11.17
C GLY A 366 -6.09 51.44 -10.12
N ARG A 367 -4.82 51.31 -9.72
CA ARG A 367 -3.90 52.18 -8.94
C ARG A 367 -3.05 51.26 -8.02
N ALA A 368 -1.77 51.51 -7.72
CA ALA A 368 -0.71 52.30 -8.35
C ALA A 368 0.63 51.84 -7.73
N PHE A 369 1.77 52.08 -8.40
CA PHE A 369 3.12 51.91 -7.83
C PHE A 369 3.43 52.95 -6.75
N THR A 370 4.23 52.58 -5.75
CA THR A 370 5.32 53.40 -5.17
C THR A 370 6.34 52.53 -4.43
N ASP A 371 7.62 52.76 -4.68
CA ASP A 371 8.77 52.22 -3.94
C ASP A 371 8.95 52.89 -2.55
N ASN A 372 9.63 52.23 -1.60
CA ASN A 372 11.03 52.56 -1.24
C ASN A 372 11.58 51.74 -0.04
N GLU A 373 12.87 51.37 -0.15
CA GLU A 373 13.99 51.45 0.83
C GLU A 373 13.82 51.06 2.33
N ALA A 374 14.85 50.58 3.07
CA ALA A 374 16.18 50.02 2.75
C ALA A 374 16.86 49.51 4.06
N GLN A 375 18.12 49.05 3.95
CA GLN A 375 19.11 48.82 5.04
C GLN A 375 18.88 47.56 5.92
N HIS A 376 19.89 46.87 6.46
CA HIS A 376 21.35 47.12 6.55
C HIS A 376 22.07 45.74 6.67
N ILE A 377 23.26 45.48 6.10
CA ILE A 377 24.60 45.37 6.77
C ILE A 377 25.61 44.72 5.78
N GLN A 378 26.85 45.25 5.69
CA GLN A 378 28.06 44.66 5.05
C GLN A 378 28.64 43.53 5.93
N GLY A 379 29.46 42.55 5.50
CA GLY A 379 30.39 42.47 4.37
C GLY A 379 31.84 42.37 4.88
N VAL A 380 32.59 41.32 4.48
CA VAL A 380 34.06 41.19 4.65
C VAL A 380 34.63 40.54 3.39
N GLN A 381 35.78 41.05 2.90
CA GLN A 381 36.39 40.70 1.62
C GLN A 381 37.56 39.71 1.71
N ASP A 382 37.66 38.91 0.65
CA ASP A 382 38.84 38.54 -0.16
C ASP A 382 40.18 38.11 0.48
N THR A 383 40.70 36.98 -0.01
CA THR A 383 41.97 36.98 -0.78
C THR A 383 42.08 35.69 -1.62
N ALA A 384 42.75 35.78 -2.77
CA ALA A 384 42.78 34.73 -3.80
C ALA A 384 44.10 33.94 -3.83
N ALA A 385 44.07 32.71 -4.37
CA ALA A 385 45.24 32.03 -4.91
C ALA A 385 44.84 31.00 -5.99
N GLU A 386 45.56 31.03 -7.12
CA GLU A 386 45.56 30.01 -8.18
C GLU A 386 46.15 28.69 -7.62
N GLY A 387 45.90 27.47 -8.10
CA GLY A 387 45.50 27.04 -9.43
C GLY A 387 46.50 25.99 -9.93
N ARG A 388 46.22 24.68 -9.71
CA ARG A 388 46.89 23.52 -10.33
C ARG A 388 45.95 22.31 -10.22
N GLY A 389 45.83 21.51 -11.28
CA GLY A 389 44.73 20.55 -11.42
C GLY A 389 45.11 19.10 -11.66
N VAL A 390 44.04 18.32 -11.85
CA VAL A 390 43.95 16.97 -12.47
C VAL A 390 44.62 15.80 -11.74
N ALA A 391 43.77 14.91 -11.21
CA ALA A 391 44.01 13.46 -11.20
C ALA A 391 42.66 12.71 -11.29
N GLU A 392 42.37 12.13 -12.45
CA GLU A 392 41.18 11.31 -12.71
C GLU A 392 41.57 9.82 -12.72
N ILE A 393 41.00 9.01 -11.82
CA ILE A 393 41.15 7.53 -11.87
C ILE A 393 39.81 6.80 -11.63
N ARG A 394 39.11 6.58 -12.75
CA ARG A 394 38.71 5.25 -13.26
C ARG A 394 37.95 4.28 -12.32
N ARG A 395 36.62 4.20 -12.50
CA ARG A 395 35.81 3.03 -12.09
C ARG A 395 36.17 1.79 -12.92
N GLN A 396 36.44 0.66 -12.28
CA GLN A 396 36.48 -0.66 -12.93
C GLN A 396 35.10 -1.33 -12.87
N LYS A 397 34.62 -1.85 -14.00
CA LYS A 397 33.54 -2.85 -14.05
C LYS A 397 34.18 -4.24 -14.00
N SER A 398 33.72 -5.11 -13.11
CA SER A 398 34.01 -6.54 -13.17
C SER A 398 33.05 -7.23 -14.15
N MET A 399 33.62 -8.04 -15.05
CA MET A 399 32.88 -8.99 -15.89
C MET A 399 33.15 -10.39 -15.34
N LEU A 400 32.11 -11.21 -15.19
CA LEU A 400 32.24 -12.64 -14.90
C LEU A 400 32.33 -13.42 -16.23
N PRO A 401 33.22 -14.42 -16.35
CA PRO A 401 33.23 -15.33 -17.49
C PRO A 401 32.26 -16.50 -17.31
N ILE A 402 31.56 -16.79 -18.43
CA ILE A 402 30.89 -18.02 -18.88
C ILE A 402 30.79 -19.17 -17.85
#